data_AF-A0A1S2WVT3-F1
#
_entry.id   AF-A0A1S2WVT3-F1
#
_cell.length_a   1.000
_cell.length_b   1.000
_cell.length_c   1.000
_cell.angle_alpha   90.00
_cell.angle_beta   90.00
_cell.angle_gamma   90.00
#
_symmetry.space_group_name_H-M   'P 1'
#
loop_
_entity.id
_entity.type
_entity.pdbx_description
1 polymer ?
#
loop_
_entity_poly.entity_id
_entity_poly.type
_entity_poly.pdbx_seq_one_letter_code
_entity_poly.pdbx_strand_id
1 'polypeptide(L)'
;MYSKKAKVFFSRKIIIVMLMTLLVTSCATDKYQARELPLLKHGYSKKNLTAYNIFGFRYDNTPSGIFNIIDKKPTEFLVNIYVGDNQGCKFIYTTDTKDKQGEVTQTGSFTAYLSGRNELLKLECKGKDSNIDYKVIAYANAIEYDRVGNLSYLVESGGL
;
A
#
# COMPACT_ATOMS: atom_id res chain seq x y z
N MET A 1 70.22 3.03 11.95
CA MET A 1 68.84 2.83 11.46
C MET A 1 67.89 3.60 12.38
N TYR A 2 66.97 4.39 11.81
CA TYR A 2 65.78 5.01 12.43
C TYR A 2 66.02 6.10 13.52
N SER A 3 65.26 7.19 13.60
CA SER A 3 64.06 7.64 12.88
C SER A 3 63.96 9.16 13.04
N LYS A 4 63.74 9.90 11.94
CA LYS A 4 63.37 11.33 12.00
C LYS A 4 61.94 11.43 12.53
N LYS A 5 61.75 12.05 13.70
CA LYS A 5 60.42 12.39 14.22
C LYS A 5 59.82 13.49 13.35
N ALA A 6 58.92 13.13 12.44
CA ALA A 6 58.10 14.09 11.71
C ALA A 6 57.12 14.75 12.69
N LYS A 7 57.31 16.04 12.94
CA LYS A 7 56.37 16.86 13.72
C LYS A 7 55.21 17.24 12.80
N VAL A 8 54.08 16.54 12.93
CA VAL A 8 52.87 16.84 12.16
C VAL A 8 52.25 18.12 12.73
N PHE A 9 52.37 19.23 12.01
CA PHE A 9 51.67 20.46 12.31
C PHE A 9 50.21 20.33 11.84
N PHE A 10 49.30 20.02 12.76
CA PHE A 10 47.87 20.08 12.50
C PHE A 10 47.44 21.56 12.46
N SER A 11 47.23 22.10 11.25
CA SER A 11 46.66 23.44 11.13
C SER A 11 45.18 23.42 11.51
N ARG A 12 44.72 24.43 12.25
CA ARG A 12 43.33 24.58 12.73
C ARG A 12 42.30 24.50 11.59
N LYS A 13 42.71 24.83 10.36
CA LYS A 13 41.89 24.75 9.14
C LYS A 13 41.61 23.30 8.71
N ILE A 14 42.53 22.36 8.96
CA ILE A 14 42.36 20.94 8.62
C ILE A 14 41.31 20.29 9.53
N ILE A 15 41.27 20.69 10.80
CA ILE A 15 40.29 20.20 11.78
C ILE A 15 38.86 20.66 11.40
N ILE A 16 38.71 21.91 10.96
CA ILE A 16 37.42 22.48 10.55
C ILE A 16 36.89 21.80 9.27
N VAL A 17 37.77 21.48 8.33
CA VAL A 17 37.40 20.76 7.09
C VAL A 17 36.95 19.32 7.40
N MET A 18 37.65 18.60 8.29
CA MET A 18 37.22 17.26 8.72
C MET A 18 35.87 17.28 9.45
N LEU A 19 35.61 18.30 10.27
CA LEU A 19 34.35 18.43 11.02
C LEU A 19 33.16 18.75 10.10
N MET A 20 33.37 19.59 9.08
CA MET A 20 32.34 19.89 8.07
C MET A 20 31.99 18.68 7.20
N THR A 21 32.97 17.84 6.84
CA THR A 21 32.70 16.61 6.06
C THR A 21 31.92 15.55 6.84
N LEU A 22 31.98 15.56 8.17
CA LEU A 22 31.21 14.64 9.03
C LEU A 22 29.74 15.05 9.22
N LEU A 23 29.38 16.30 8.92
CA LEU A 23 28.02 16.83 9.09
C LEU A 23 27.13 16.65 7.84
N VAL A 24 27.68 16.21 6.70
CA VAL A 24 26.93 16.06 5.44
C VAL A 24 26.36 14.66 5.21
N THR A 25 26.59 13.71 6.14
CA THR A 25 26.16 12.31 5.97
C THR A 25 24.83 11.96 6.65
N SER A 26 24.05 12.93 7.13
CA SER A 26 22.71 12.68 7.68
C SER A 26 21.57 13.23 6.81
N CYS A 27 21.62 13.01 5.49
CA CYS A 27 20.37 12.71 4.80
C CYS A 27 20.06 11.23 5.07
N ALA A 28 19.54 10.95 6.27
CA ALA A 28 18.78 9.74 6.48
C ALA A 28 17.54 9.87 5.58
N THR A 29 17.64 9.38 4.34
CA THR A 29 16.46 8.91 3.63
C THR A 29 15.96 7.72 4.45
N ASP A 30 15.11 8.00 5.44
CA ASP A 30 14.33 6.96 6.08
C ASP A 30 13.68 6.17 4.95
N LYS A 31 14.06 4.89 4.85
CA LYS A 31 13.50 3.95 3.88
C LYS A 31 12.07 3.61 4.29
N TYR A 32 11.17 4.59 4.35
CA TYR A 32 9.74 4.37 4.29
C TYR A 32 9.41 3.93 2.86
N GLN A 33 9.74 2.68 2.56
CA GLN A 33 9.31 2.05 1.32
C GLN A 33 7.88 1.56 1.56
N ALA A 34 6.96 1.97 0.68
CA ALA A 34 5.61 1.45 0.65
C ALA A 34 5.65 -0.08 0.55
N ARG A 35 4.81 -0.76 1.32
CA ARG A 35 4.64 -2.21 1.23
C ARG A 35 3.58 -2.50 0.17
N GLU A 36 3.63 -3.68 -0.46
CA GLU A 36 2.53 -4.06 -1.34
C GLU A 36 1.27 -4.38 -0.52
N LEU A 37 0.11 -3.88 -0.94
CA LEU A 37 -1.19 -4.30 -0.41
C LEU A 37 -1.53 -5.71 -0.97
N PRO A 38 -1.60 -6.77 -0.14
CA PRO A 38 -1.68 -8.13 -0.65
C PRO A 38 -3.02 -8.45 -1.35
N LEU A 39 -2.94 -9.25 -2.42
CA LEU A 39 -4.09 -9.90 -3.04
C LEU A 39 -4.37 -11.22 -2.31
N LEU A 40 -5.53 -11.33 -1.66
CA LEU A 40 -5.95 -12.51 -0.92
C LEU A 40 -6.60 -13.56 -1.82
N LYS A 41 -7.47 -13.09 -2.71
CA LYS A 41 -8.29 -13.95 -3.54
C LYS A 41 -8.69 -13.22 -4.82
N HIS A 42 -8.78 -13.96 -5.90
CA HIS A 42 -9.33 -13.49 -7.16
C HIS A 42 -10.30 -14.53 -7.73
N GLY A 43 -11.05 -14.15 -8.76
CA GLY A 43 -11.89 -15.09 -9.51
C GLY A 43 -12.99 -14.43 -10.31
N TYR A 44 -13.78 -15.24 -10.99
CA TYR A 44 -14.82 -14.78 -11.90
C TYR A 44 -16.06 -15.69 -11.89
N SER A 45 -17.14 -15.18 -12.49
CA SER A 45 -18.36 -15.95 -12.77
C SER A 45 -18.77 -15.74 -14.22
N LYS A 46 -18.66 -16.80 -15.02
CA LYS A 46 -19.08 -16.78 -16.44
C LYS A 46 -20.57 -16.51 -16.60
N LYS A 47 -21.40 -17.04 -15.70
CA LYS A 47 -22.86 -16.86 -15.71
C LYS A 47 -23.26 -15.41 -15.47
N ASN A 48 -22.58 -14.74 -14.54
CA ASN A 48 -22.94 -13.38 -14.13
C ASN A 48 -22.11 -12.30 -14.85
N LEU A 49 -21.14 -12.72 -15.66
CA LEU A 49 -20.15 -11.84 -16.29
C LEU A 49 -19.48 -10.93 -15.26
N THR A 50 -19.05 -11.51 -14.14
CA THR A 50 -18.36 -10.78 -13.07
C THR A 50 -16.95 -11.30 -12.84
N ALA A 51 -16.06 -10.41 -12.44
CA ALA A 51 -14.69 -10.69 -12.04
C ALA A 51 -14.37 -9.91 -10.77
N TYR A 52 -13.52 -10.42 -9.89
CA TYR A 52 -13.18 -9.72 -8.65
C TYR A 52 -11.77 -10.02 -8.15
N ASN A 53 -11.22 -9.05 -7.43
CA ASN A 53 -10.01 -9.16 -6.61
C ASN A 53 -10.34 -8.72 -5.18
N ILE A 54 -9.88 -9.48 -4.18
CA ILE A 54 -10.00 -9.15 -2.76
C ILE A 54 -8.60 -8.85 -2.23
N PHE A 55 -8.42 -7.65 -1.70
CA PHE A 55 -7.19 -7.17 -1.10
C PHE A 55 -7.32 -7.11 0.41
N GLY A 56 -6.24 -7.39 1.12
CA GLY A 56 -6.22 -7.40 2.58
C GLY A 56 -5.06 -8.23 3.11
N PHE A 57 -5.20 -8.73 4.33
CA PHE A 57 -4.13 -9.46 4.99
C PHE A 57 -4.60 -10.87 5.39
N ARG A 58 -3.77 -11.88 5.15
CA ARG A 58 -4.02 -13.20 5.74
C ARG A 58 -3.75 -13.13 7.24
N TYR A 59 -4.44 -13.94 8.05
CA TYR A 59 -4.25 -13.94 9.50
C TYR A 59 -2.80 -14.19 9.93
N ASP A 60 -2.07 -15.04 9.20
CA ASP A 60 -0.67 -15.39 9.46
C ASP A 60 0.32 -14.25 9.12
N ASN A 61 -0.07 -13.35 8.22
CA ASN A 61 0.80 -12.30 7.68
C ASN A 61 0.25 -10.88 7.94
N THR A 62 -0.68 -10.74 8.89
CA THR A 62 -1.21 -9.43 9.27
C THR A 62 -0.15 -8.66 10.07
N PRO A 63 0.20 -7.42 9.66
CA PRO A 63 1.19 -6.63 10.37
C PRO A 63 0.80 -6.41 11.84
N SER A 64 1.79 -6.40 12.73
CA SER A 64 1.55 -6.18 14.16
C SER A 64 0.84 -4.85 14.40
N GLY A 65 -0.16 -4.85 15.30
CA GLY A 65 -0.95 -3.67 15.65
C GLY A 65 -2.06 -3.33 14.64
N ILE A 66 -2.26 -4.13 13.59
CA ILE A 66 -3.40 -4.04 12.69
C ILE A 66 -4.51 -4.97 13.20
N PHE A 67 -5.69 -4.41 13.39
CA PHE A 67 -6.87 -5.06 13.94
C PHE A 67 -8.08 -4.85 13.02
N ASN A 68 -8.98 -5.84 12.96
CA ASN A 68 -10.17 -5.79 12.12
C ASN A 68 -11.43 -5.45 12.95
N ILE A 69 -12.60 -5.38 12.30
CA ILE A 69 -13.85 -4.99 12.97
C ILE A 69 -14.35 -5.93 14.09
N ILE A 70 -13.83 -7.15 14.21
CA ILE A 70 -14.16 -8.07 15.31
C ILE A 70 -13.34 -7.78 16.57
N ASP A 71 -12.24 -7.04 16.43
CA ASP A 71 -11.39 -6.65 17.54
C ASP A 71 -11.98 -5.45 18.29
N LYS A 72 -11.60 -5.29 19.56
CA LYS A 72 -12.10 -4.20 20.41
C LYS A 72 -11.80 -2.79 19.87
N LYS A 73 -10.70 -2.65 19.12
CA LYS A 73 -10.25 -1.39 18.53
C LYS A 73 -9.80 -1.64 17.09
N PRO A 74 -10.73 -1.65 16.13
CA PRO A 74 -10.41 -1.83 14.71
C PRO A 74 -9.47 -0.72 14.23
N THR A 75 -8.55 -1.07 13.33
CA THR A 75 -7.60 -0.11 12.78
C THR A 75 -8.20 0.65 11.61
N GLU A 76 -8.06 1.97 11.63
CA GLU A 76 -8.45 2.84 10.54
C GLU A 76 -7.39 2.79 9.43
N PHE A 77 -7.86 2.60 8.19
CA PHE A 77 -7.08 2.76 6.99
C PHE A 77 -7.53 4.04 6.28
N LEU A 78 -6.59 4.96 6.08
CA LEU A 78 -6.82 6.14 5.23
C LEU A 78 -6.45 5.73 3.80
N VAL A 79 -7.47 5.56 2.96
CA VAL A 79 -7.30 5.02 1.61
C VAL A 79 -7.45 6.13 0.59
N ASN A 80 -6.49 6.22 -0.33
CA ASN A 80 -6.57 7.02 -1.55
C ASN A 80 -6.60 6.06 -2.74
N ILE A 81 -7.60 6.21 -3.59
CA ILE A 81 -7.69 5.48 -4.85
C ILE A 81 -7.60 6.48 -6.00
N TYR A 82 -6.78 6.16 -6.98
CA TYR A 82 -6.68 6.83 -8.26
C TYR A 82 -7.20 5.88 -9.33
N VAL A 83 -8.20 6.30 -10.08
CA VAL A 83 -8.85 5.52 -11.12
C VAL A 83 -8.59 6.18 -12.46
N GLY A 84 -8.06 5.40 -13.41
CA GLY A 84 -7.94 5.76 -14.81
C GLY A 84 -9.20 5.36 -15.56
N ASP A 85 -9.06 4.47 -16.54
CA ASP A 85 -10.21 3.85 -17.21
C ASP A 85 -11.05 3.09 -16.19
N ASN A 86 -12.37 3.24 -16.25
CA ASN A 86 -13.31 2.41 -15.48
C ASN A 86 -14.62 2.22 -16.24
N GLN A 87 -14.84 1.00 -16.72
CA GLN A 87 -16.08 0.54 -17.30
C GLN A 87 -16.64 -0.60 -16.45
N GLY A 88 -17.70 -0.33 -15.70
CA GLY A 88 -18.45 -1.37 -14.99
C GLY A 88 -17.73 -1.96 -13.76
N CYS A 89 -16.74 -1.28 -13.18
CA CYS A 89 -16.04 -1.74 -11.99
C CYS A 89 -16.24 -0.80 -10.79
N LYS A 90 -16.13 -1.38 -9.59
CA LYS A 90 -16.23 -0.65 -8.31
C LYS A 90 -15.36 -1.29 -7.24
N PHE A 91 -14.81 -0.47 -6.37
CA PHE A 91 -14.27 -0.92 -5.09
C PHE A 91 -15.38 -0.92 -4.04
N ILE A 92 -15.42 -1.98 -3.25
CA ILE A 92 -16.29 -2.15 -2.09
C ILE A 92 -15.40 -2.26 -0.86
N TYR A 93 -15.77 -1.57 0.21
CA TYR A 93 -14.99 -1.51 1.45
C TYR A 93 -15.90 -1.41 2.67
N THR A 94 -15.37 -1.77 3.84
CA THR A 94 -16.07 -1.61 5.12
C THR A 94 -15.86 -0.18 5.64
N THR A 95 -16.93 0.60 5.71
CA THR A 95 -16.95 2.04 6.05
C THR A 95 -16.92 2.33 7.55
N ASP A 96 -17.37 1.40 8.37
CA ASP A 96 -17.45 1.56 9.81
C ASP A 96 -17.18 0.24 10.56
N THR A 97 -17.08 0.33 11.87
CA THR A 97 -16.84 -0.85 12.73
C THR A 97 -18.05 -1.78 12.87
N LYS A 98 -19.15 -1.52 12.14
CA LYS A 98 -20.38 -2.33 12.14
C LYS A 98 -20.56 -3.12 10.83
N ASP A 99 -19.48 -3.25 10.07
CA ASP A 99 -19.45 -3.93 8.76
C ASP A 99 -20.33 -3.27 7.69
N LYS A 100 -20.67 -1.98 7.84
CA LYS A 100 -21.42 -1.27 6.80
C LYS A 100 -20.53 -1.10 5.57
N GLN A 101 -21.04 -1.46 4.40
CA GLN A 101 -20.30 -1.33 3.15
C GLN A 101 -20.45 0.05 2.51
N GLY A 102 -19.37 0.51 1.90
CA GLY A 102 -19.31 1.64 1.00
C GLY A 102 -18.79 1.20 -0.36
N GLU A 103 -19.04 2.03 -1.36
CA GLU A 103 -18.62 1.79 -2.73
C GLU A 103 -17.93 3.03 -3.29
N VAL A 104 -16.94 2.83 -4.17
CA VAL A 104 -16.29 3.91 -4.91
C VAL A 104 -15.92 3.44 -6.31
N THR A 105 -16.18 4.29 -7.30
CA THR A 105 -15.96 4.02 -8.73
C THR A 105 -15.00 5.00 -9.38
N GLN A 106 -14.58 6.05 -8.67
CA GLN A 106 -13.75 7.13 -9.20
C GLN A 106 -12.65 7.49 -8.21
N THR A 107 -11.67 8.27 -8.66
CA THR A 107 -10.61 8.80 -7.81
C THR A 107 -11.18 9.49 -6.57
N GLY A 108 -10.64 9.17 -5.40
CA GLY A 108 -11.10 9.74 -4.14
C GLY A 108 -10.39 9.15 -2.94
N SER A 109 -10.68 9.76 -1.78
CA SER A 109 -10.15 9.36 -0.49
C SER A 109 -11.28 8.96 0.46
N PHE A 110 -11.08 7.93 1.26
CA PHE A 110 -12.06 7.47 2.25
C PHE A 110 -11.37 6.74 3.40
N THR A 111 -12.07 6.64 4.52
CA THR A 111 -11.67 5.78 5.62
C THR A 111 -12.28 4.40 5.42
N ALA A 112 -11.47 3.36 5.61
CA ALA A 112 -11.89 1.97 5.58
C ALA A 112 -11.40 1.22 6.81
N TYR A 113 -12.04 0.09 7.08
CA TYR A 113 -11.64 -0.87 8.10
C TYR A 113 -11.47 -2.25 7.47
N LEU A 114 -10.63 -3.09 8.08
CA LEU A 114 -10.59 -4.50 7.71
C LEU A 114 -11.88 -5.20 8.13
N SER A 115 -12.52 -5.92 7.22
CA SER A 115 -13.66 -6.79 7.52
C SER A 115 -13.25 -7.88 8.51
N GLY A 116 -14.23 -8.61 9.07
CA GLY A 116 -13.94 -9.69 10.01
C GLY A 116 -13.07 -10.82 9.44
N ARG A 117 -12.88 -10.87 8.11
CA ARG A 117 -11.97 -11.80 7.41
C ARG A 117 -10.63 -11.16 7.01
N ASN A 118 -10.28 -10.00 7.59
CA ASN A 118 -9.11 -9.19 7.22
C ASN A 118 -9.11 -8.73 5.75
N GLU A 119 -10.28 -8.50 5.15
CA GLU A 119 -10.41 -7.96 3.80
C GLU A 119 -10.52 -6.43 3.88
N LEU A 120 -9.67 -5.70 3.17
CA LEU A 120 -9.70 -4.23 3.12
C LEU A 120 -10.57 -3.71 1.99
N LEU A 121 -10.33 -4.23 0.77
CA LEU A 121 -11.00 -3.80 -0.45
C LEU A 121 -11.41 -5.02 -1.26
N LYS A 122 -12.62 -5.00 -1.81
CA LYS A 122 -13.02 -5.88 -2.91
C LYS A 122 -13.19 -5.04 -4.17
N LEU A 123 -12.36 -5.26 -5.16
CA LEU A 123 -12.57 -4.73 -6.50
C LEU A 123 -13.44 -5.71 -7.28
N GLU A 124 -14.56 -5.25 -7.80
CA GLU A 124 -15.49 -6.06 -8.59
C GLU A 124 -15.79 -5.38 -9.92
N CYS A 125 -15.69 -6.14 -11.01
CA CYS A 125 -16.04 -5.74 -12.36
C CYS A 125 -17.24 -6.56 -12.86
N LYS A 126 -18.16 -5.90 -13.57
CA LYS A 126 -19.35 -6.53 -14.14
C LYS A 126 -19.56 -6.11 -15.60
N GLY A 127 -19.72 -7.10 -16.47
CA GLY A 127 -19.92 -6.93 -17.90
C GLY A 127 -18.77 -7.51 -18.71
N LYS A 128 -19.05 -7.92 -19.95
CA LYS A 128 -18.07 -8.55 -20.84
C LYS A 128 -16.86 -7.65 -21.10
N ASP A 129 -17.14 -6.37 -21.32
CA ASP A 129 -16.14 -5.34 -21.64
C ASP A 129 -15.74 -4.53 -20.40
N SER A 130 -15.99 -5.07 -19.20
CA SER A 130 -15.63 -4.37 -17.97
C SER A 130 -14.11 -4.35 -17.77
N ASN A 131 -13.59 -3.18 -17.43
CA ASN A 131 -12.17 -2.89 -17.27
C ASN A 131 -11.96 -1.76 -16.26
N ILE A 132 -10.90 -1.82 -15.48
CA ILE A 132 -10.45 -0.72 -14.65
C ILE A 132 -8.93 -0.70 -14.51
N ASP A 133 -8.34 0.49 -14.64
CA ASP A 133 -6.95 0.77 -14.25
C ASP A 133 -6.94 1.60 -12.96
N TYR A 134 -6.13 1.18 -11.99
CA TYR A 134 -6.14 1.80 -10.67
C TYR A 134 -4.79 1.84 -9.97
N LYS A 135 -4.66 2.79 -9.05
CA LYS A 135 -3.67 2.81 -7.97
C LYS A 135 -4.39 2.99 -6.64
N VAL A 136 -4.06 2.15 -5.67
CA VAL A 136 -4.49 2.24 -4.27
C VAL A 136 -3.27 2.58 -3.44
N ILE A 137 -3.43 3.54 -2.52
CA ILE A 137 -2.49 3.86 -1.44
C ILE A 137 -3.30 3.82 -0.15
N ALA A 138 -2.94 2.93 0.78
CA ALA A 138 -3.61 2.78 2.06
C ALA A 138 -2.63 3.01 3.21
N TYR A 139 -2.97 3.91 4.12
CA TYR A 139 -2.16 4.20 5.30
C TYR A 139 -2.80 3.63 6.56
N ALA A 140 -2.03 2.87 7.33
CA ALA A 140 -2.41 2.43 8.67
C ALA A 140 -1.19 2.38 9.59
N ASN A 141 -1.32 2.93 10.80
CA ASN A 141 -0.26 2.94 11.82
C ASN A 141 1.13 3.36 11.29
N ALA A 142 1.18 4.44 10.50
CA ALA A 142 2.38 4.98 9.86
C ALA A 142 3.07 4.05 8.83
N ILE A 143 2.35 3.03 8.33
CA ILE A 143 2.80 2.18 7.21
C ILE A 143 1.91 2.45 6.00
N GLU A 144 2.55 2.62 4.84
CA GLU A 144 1.92 2.75 3.53
C GLU A 144 1.83 1.38 2.85
N TYR A 145 0.66 1.07 2.30
CA TYR A 145 0.38 -0.13 1.50
C TYR A 145 -0.12 0.28 0.11
N ASP A 146 0.62 -0.12 -0.92
CA ASP A 146 0.40 0.28 -2.30
C ASP A 146 -0.05 -0.89 -3.17
N ARG A 147 -0.96 -0.62 -4.11
CA ARG A 147 -1.30 -1.53 -5.20
C ARG A 147 -1.57 -0.75 -6.46
N VAL A 148 -0.81 -1.01 -7.51
CA VAL A 148 -1.13 -0.55 -8.87
C VAL A 148 -1.55 -1.78 -9.67
N GLY A 149 -2.61 -1.67 -10.45
CA GLY A 149 -3.06 -2.80 -11.24
C GLY A 149 -4.21 -2.50 -12.18
N ASN A 150 -4.62 -3.55 -12.87
CA ASN A 150 -5.77 -3.60 -13.74
C ASN A 150 -6.71 -4.73 -13.27
N LEU A 151 -8.02 -4.59 -13.51
CA LEU A 151 -8.93 -5.72 -13.52
C LEU A 151 -9.87 -5.60 -14.72
N SER A 152 -9.95 -6.65 -15.52
CA SER A 152 -10.96 -6.79 -16.56
C SER A 152 -11.60 -8.16 -16.52
N TYR A 153 -12.89 -8.25 -16.88
CA TYR A 153 -13.55 -9.55 -16.96
C TYR A 153 -12.90 -10.46 -18.00
N LEU A 154 -12.44 -9.90 -19.13
CA LEU A 154 -11.80 -10.66 -20.20
C LEU A 154 -10.55 -11.40 -19.70
N VAL A 155 -9.61 -10.67 -19.07
CA VAL A 155 -8.37 -11.25 -18.54
C VAL A 155 -8.67 -12.22 -17.40
N GLU A 156 -9.52 -11.83 -16.46
CA GLU A 156 -9.81 -12.65 -15.28
C GLU A 156 -10.56 -13.95 -15.61
N SER A 157 -11.38 -13.94 -16.66
CA SER A 157 -12.09 -15.13 -17.14
C SER A 157 -11.24 -16.04 -18.05
N GLY A 158 -10.00 -15.64 -18.36
CA GLY A 158 -9.09 -16.39 -19.21
C GLY A 158 -9.50 -16.45 -20.68
N GLY A 159 -10.25 -15.44 -21.15
CA GLY A 159 -10.58 -15.30 -22.57
C GLY A 159 -9.37 -14.88 -23.40
N LEU A 160 -9.28 -15.40 -24.62
CA LEU A 160 -8.30 -15.03 -25.64
C LEU A 160 -8.92 -14.09 -26.68
#